data_AF-A0A5B0NBP0-F1
#
_entry.id   AF-A0A5B0NBP0-F1
#
_cell.length_a   1.000
_cell.length_b   1.000
_cell.length_c   1.000
_cell.angle_alpha   90.00
_cell.angle_beta   90.00
_cell.angle_gamma   90.00
#
_symmetry.space_group_name_H-M   'P 1'
#
loop_
_entity.id
_entity.type
_entity.pdbx_description
1 polymer ?
#
loop_
_entity_poly.entity_id
_entity_poly.type
_entity_poly.pdbx_seq_one_letter_code
_entity_poly.pdbx_strand_id
1 'polypeptide(L)'
;MIKFKKEKVFGFVVMSGVISTFKSYPSIGDTSFANTLLLLLYPELIAYFRHPLLTISLYFYGTCLLPAFHHLWMNLGSGNANFYYASTLVWAIANGLFWIDAISAMLKRNFQIVELGGKDIDKSNEVIVQI
;
A
#
# COMPACT_ATOMS: atom_id res chain seq x y z
N MET A 1 8.53 -11.05 -6.87
CA MET A 1 9.92 -10.80 -6.38
C MET A 1 10.96 -10.72 -7.49
N ILE A 2 10.90 -11.55 -8.55
CA ILE A 2 11.86 -11.52 -9.68
C ILE A 2 11.97 -10.17 -10.41
N LYS A 3 10.89 -9.35 -10.45
CA LYS A 3 10.91 -8.02 -11.09
C LYS A 3 11.64 -6.92 -10.30
N PHE A 4 11.84 -7.05 -8.99
CA PHE A 4 12.42 -5.99 -8.14
C PHE A 4 13.88 -6.24 -7.75
N LYS A 5 14.67 -6.95 -8.56
CA LYS A 5 16.08 -7.27 -8.23
C LYS A 5 16.95 -6.04 -7.96
N LYS A 6 16.64 -4.90 -8.59
CA LYS A 6 17.37 -3.63 -8.37
C LYS A 6 17.07 -3.00 -7.01
N GLU A 7 15.88 -3.20 -6.44
CA GLU A 7 15.46 -2.59 -5.17
C GLU A 7 15.04 -3.65 -4.16
N LYS A 8 16.05 -4.30 -3.55
CA LYS A 8 15.83 -5.37 -2.55
C LYS A 8 15.10 -4.86 -1.30
N VAL A 9 15.31 -3.59 -0.94
CA VAL A 9 14.69 -2.97 0.25
C VAL A 9 13.17 -2.85 0.07
N PHE A 10 12.70 -2.43 -1.10
CA PHE A 10 11.27 -2.42 -1.44
C PHE A 10 10.64 -3.82 -1.27
N GLY A 11 11.35 -4.87 -1.71
CA GLY A 11 10.91 -6.26 -1.53
C GLY A 11 10.71 -6.64 -0.05
N PHE A 12 11.60 -6.19 0.84
CA PHE A 12 11.47 -6.41 2.28
C PHE A 12 10.26 -5.67 2.87
N VAL A 13 10.07 -4.40 2.50
CA VAL A 13 8.93 -3.59 2.95
C VAL A 13 7.60 -4.21 2.51
N VAL A 14 7.50 -4.66 1.25
CA VAL A 14 6.30 -5.35 0.75
C VAL A 14 6.05 -6.66 1.49
N MET A 15 7.09 -7.44 1.80
CA MET A 15 6.91 -8.67 2.59
C MET A 15 6.42 -8.37 4.01
N SER A 16 6.95 -7.34 4.66
CA SER A 16 6.45 -6.86 5.95
C SER A 16 4.96 -6.50 5.88
N GLY A 17 4.57 -5.79 4.81
CA GLY A 17 3.17 -5.45 4.53
C GLY A 17 2.23 -6.65 4.34
N VAL A 18 2.68 -7.64 3.57
CA VAL A 18 1.94 -8.89 3.36
C VAL A 18 1.78 -9.65 4.67
N ILE A 19 2.86 -9.78 5.46
CA ILE A 19 2.79 -10.44 6.78
C ILE A 19 1.81 -9.72 7.70
N SER A 20 1.87 -8.38 7.75
CA SER A 20 0.94 -7.58 8.56
C SER A 20 -0.52 -7.75 8.14
N THR A 21 -0.80 -7.95 6.84
CA THR A 21 -2.17 -8.09 6.32
C THR A 21 -2.75 -9.48 6.60
N PHE A 22 -1.92 -10.53 6.50
CA PHE A 22 -2.38 -11.93 6.61
C PHE A 22 -2.14 -12.58 7.98
N LYS A 23 -1.56 -11.87 8.94
CA LYS A 23 -1.36 -12.36 10.32
C LYS A 23 -2.71 -12.64 10.99
N SER A 24 -2.86 -13.81 11.62
CA SER A 24 -3.97 -14.08 12.52
C SER A 24 -3.88 -13.14 13.72
N TYR A 25 -4.89 -12.28 13.91
CA TYR A 25 -4.88 -11.12 14.81
C TYR A 25 -4.00 -9.95 14.31
N PRO A 26 -4.42 -9.28 13.22
CA PRO A 26 -3.75 -8.07 12.77
C PRO A 26 -3.92 -6.99 13.84
N SER A 27 -2.79 -6.53 14.40
CA SER A 27 -2.81 -5.38 15.29
C SER A 27 -2.78 -4.10 14.45
N ILE A 28 -3.45 -3.04 14.93
CA ILE A 28 -3.40 -1.73 14.27
C ILE A 28 -1.95 -1.22 14.21
N GLY A 29 -1.14 -1.56 15.22
CA GLY A 29 0.28 -1.21 15.27
C GLY A 29 1.11 -1.84 14.16
N ASP A 30 0.91 -3.13 13.88
CA ASP A 30 1.64 -3.84 12.81
C ASP A 30 1.36 -3.19 11.43
N THR A 31 0.08 -2.95 11.13
CA THR A 31 -0.35 -2.29 9.89
C THR A 31 0.23 -0.88 9.79
N SER A 32 0.16 -0.11 10.88
CA SER A 32 0.65 1.27 10.89
C SER A 32 2.17 1.31 10.69
N PHE A 33 2.90 0.40 11.34
CA PHE A 33 4.35 0.29 11.18
C PHE A 33 4.73 -0.03 9.73
N ALA A 34 4.08 -1.03 9.11
CA ALA A 34 4.38 -1.40 7.73
C ALA A 34 4.05 -0.27 6.74
N ASN A 35 2.93 0.43 6.93
CA ASN A 35 2.54 1.57 6.10
C ASN A 35 3.48 2.77 6.27
N THR A 36 3.85 3.12 7.51
CA THR A 36 4.79 4.21 7.79
C THR A 36 6.19 3.90 7.26
N LEU A 37 6.66 2.66 7.37
CA LEU A 37 7.95 2.25 6.83
C LEU A 37 8.02 2.48 5.31
N LEU A 38 6.94 2.15 4.59
CA LEU A 38 6.84 2.41 3.16
C LEU A 38 6.86 3.91 2.85
N LEU A 39 6.05 4.71 3.54
CA LEU A 39 5.95 6.16 3.32
C LEU A 39 7.26 6.89 3.64
N LEU A 40 8.00 6.45 4.67
CA LEU A 40 9.27 7.06 5.07
C LEU A 40 10.38 6.77 4.07
N LEU A 41 10.44 5.54 3.57
CA LEU A 41 11.51 5.12 2.66
C LEU A 41 11.25 5.54 1.21
N TYR A 42 9.98 5.64 0.83
CA TYR A 42 9.53 5.94 -0.53
C TYR A 42 8.43 7.01 -0.55
N PRO A 43 8.69 8.24 -0.08
CA PRO A 43 7.69 9.31 -0.07
C PRO A 43 7.21 9.69 -1.49
N GLU A 44 8.04 9.47 -2.51
CA GLU A 44 7.71 9.77 -3.90
C GLU A 44 6.60 8.88 -4.46
N LEU A 45 6.37 7.69 -3.90
CA LEU A 45 5.34 6.76 -4.37
C LEU A 45 3.92 7.29 -4.15
N ILE A 46 3.73 8.23 -3.22
CA ILE A 46 2.42 8.82 -2.91
C ILE A 46 1.82 9.49 -4.15
N ALA A 47 2.64 10.15 -4.97
CA ALA A 47 2.20 10.82 -6.20
C ALA A 47 1.74 9.83 -7.29
N TYR A 48 2.11 8.57 -7.18
CA TYR A 48 1.80 7.52 -8.15
C TYR A 48 0.63 6.64 -7.75
N PHE A 49 0.04 6.85 -6.56
CA PHE A 49 -1.14 6.10 -6.12
C PHE A 49 -2.34 6.33 -7.03
N ARG A 50 -3.03 5.24 -7.38
CA ARG A 50 -4.19 5.29 -8.26
C ARG A 50 -5.45 5.69 -7.52
N HIS A 51 -5.65 5.15 -6.30
CA HIS A 51 -6.86 5.39 -5.52
C HIS A 51 -6.57 5.73 -4.05
N PRO A 52 -5.84 6.84 -3.77
CA PRO A 52 -5.49 7.22 -2.40
C PRO A 52 -6.71 7.61 -1.56
N LEU A 53 -7.69 8.32 -2.14
CA LEU A 53 -8.90 8.76 -1.44
C LEU A 53 -9.76 7.58 -0.96
N LEU A 54 -9.91 6.55 -1.80
CA LEU A 54 -10.66 5.34 -1.44
C LEU A 54 -9.98 4.61 -0.29
N THR A 55 -8.66 4.43 -0.37
CA THR A 55 -7.87 3.76 0.66
C THR A 55 -7.96 4.48 2.00
N ILE A 56 -7.79 5.82 2.02
CA ILE A 56 -7.91 6.63 3.25
C ILE A 56 -9.33 6.56 3.83
N SER A 57 -10.36 6.61 2.98
CA SER A 57 -11.76 6.54 3.44
C SER A 57 -12.08 5.20 4.09
N LEU A 58 -11.54 4.10 3.56
CA LEU A 58 -11.70 2.76 4.14
C LEU A 58 -10.97 2.63 5.49
N TYR A 59 -9.78 3.22 5.62
CA TYR A 59 -9.09 3.28 6.91
C TYR A 59 -9.86 4.10 7.94
N PHE A 60 -10.38 5.28 7.55
CA PHE A 60 -11.20 6.12 8.42
C PHE A 60 -12.47 5.39 8.89
N TYR A 61 -13.16 4.73 7.95
CA TYR A 61 -14.30 3.86 8.24
C TYR A 61 -13.91 2.79 9.27
N GLY A 62 -12.81 2.07 9.03
CA GLY A 62 -12.34 1.02 9.93
C GLY A 62 -12.00 1.54 11.33
N THR A 63 -11.26 2.63 11.45
CA THR A 63 -10.86 3.19 12.75
C THR A 63 -12.04 3.66 13.60
N CYS A 64 -13.11 4.16 12.98
CA CYS A 64 -14.30 4.60 13.70
C CYS A 64 -15.25 3.44 14.01
N LEU A 65 -15.50 2.54 13.06
CA LEU A 65 -16.51 1.49 13.21
C LEU A 65 -16.03 0.26 13.99
N LEU A 66 -14.75 -0.12 13.90
CA LEU A 66 -14.22 -1.26 14.67
C LEU A 66 -14.47 -1.11 16.18
N PRO A 67 -14.06 -0.01 16.86
CA PRO A 67 -14.29 0.14 18.29
C PRO A 67 -15.77 0.31 18.63
N ALA A 68 -16.54 0.98 17.76
CA ALA A 68 -17.98 1.17 17.98
C ALA A 68 -18.73 -0.17 17.99
N PHE A 69 -18.52 -1.01 16.97
CA PHE A 69 -19.16 -2.32 16.90
C PHE A 69 -18.61 -3.32 17.92
N HIS A 70 -17.33 -3.23 18.27
CA HIS A 70 -16.77 -4.00 19.38
C HIS A 70 -17.51 -3.68 20.69
N HIS A 71 -17.71 -2.38 20.99
CA HIS A 71 -18.41 -1.94 22.18
C HIS A 71 -19.89 -2.37 22.18
N LEU A 72 -20.59 -2.23 21.04
CA LEU A 72 -21.99 -2.65 20.90
C LEU A 72 -22.18 -4.15 21.09
N TRP A 73 -21.25 -4.96 20.58
CA TRP A 73 -21.32 -6.41 20.67
C TRP A 73 -20.90 -6.93 22.05
N MET A 74 -19.73 -6.53 22.55
CA MET A 74 -19.18 -7.05 23.82
C MET A 74 -19.77 -6.39 25.06
N ASN A 75 -19.99 -5.06 25.05
CA ASN A 75 -20.35 -4.33 26.26
C ASN A 75 -21.87 -4.15 26.41
N LEU A 76 -22.56 -3.76 25.34
CA LEU A 76 -24.02 -3.54 25.41
C LEU A 76 -24.84 -4.80 25.13
N GLY A 77 -24.24 -5.84 24.50
CA GLY A 77 -24.96 -7.05 24.09
C GLY A 77 -26.08 -6.82 23.06
N SER A 78 -26.20 -5.59 22.53
CA SER A 78 -27.23 -5.19 21.56
C SER A 78 -26.74 -5.30 20.11
N GLY A 79 -25.42 -5.34 19.89
CA GLY A 79 -24.81 -5.49 18.57
C GLY A 79 -24.63 -6.94 18.15
N ASN A 80 -24.94 -7.25 16.89
CA ASN A 80 -24.68 -8.56 16.28
C ASN A 80 -23.20 -8.69 15.88
N ALA A 81 -22.58 -9.84 16.16
CA ALA A 81 -21.20 -10.16 15.76
C ALA A 81 -20.94 -10.01 14.24
N ASN A 82 -21.97 -10.20 13.40
CA ASN A 82 -21.88 -10.01 11.96
C ASN A 82 -21.45 -8.59 11.56
N PHE A 83 -21.88 -7.56 12.31
CA PHE A 83 -21.48 -6.18 12.02
C PHE A 83 -20.01 -5.94 12.33
N TYR A 84 -19.52 -6.48 13.45
CA TYR A 84 -18.11 -6.43 13.80
C TYR A 84 -17.26 -7.17 12.74
N TYR A 85 -17.68 -8.36 12.32
CA TYR A 85 -17.03 -9.11 11.25
C TYR A 85 -16.98 -8.32 9.93
N ALA A 86 -18.09 -7.72 9.50
CA ALA A 86 -18.14 -6.91 8.28
C ALA A 86 -17.14 -5.75 8.34
N SER A 87 -17.03 -5.04 9.46
CA SER A 87 -16.03 -3.97 9.61
C SER A 87 -14.59 -4.47 9.60
N THR A 88 -14.29 -5.62 10.20
CA THR A 88 -12.95 -6.23 10.10
C THR A 88 -12.59 -6.64 8.67
N LEU A 89 -13.57 -7.06 7.87
CA LEU A 89 -13.35 -7.36 6.45
C LEU A 89 -13.02 -6.08 5.67
N VAL A 90 -13.72 -4.98 5.93
CA VAL A 90 -13.42 -3.67 5.32
C VAL A 90 -12.01 -3.21 5.70
N TRP A 91 -11.59 -3.42 6.95
CA TRP A 91 -10.21 -3.15 7.38
C TRP A 91 -9.19 -3.98 6.59
N ALA A 92 -9.43 -5.28 6.40
CA ALA A 92 -8.54 -6.14 5.61
C ALA A 92 -8.47 -5.69 4.14
N ILE A 93 -9.60 -5.27 3.56
CA ILE A 93 -9.66 -4.73 2.19
C ILE A 93 -8.86 -3.42 2.09
N ALA A 94 -8.94 -2.53 3.07
CA ALA A 94 -8.15 -1.29 3.11
C ALA A 94 -6.64 -1.58 3.09
N ASN A 95 -6.20 -2.56 3.89
CA ASN A 95 -4.81 -3.02 3.93
C ASN A 95 -4.37 -3.60 2.57
N GLY A 96 -5.19 -4.48 1.98
CA GLY A 96 -4.91 -5.07 0.67
C GLY A 96 -4.80 -4.02 -0.43
N LEU A 97 -5.75 -3.07 -0.48
CA LEU A 97 -5.75 -1.97 -1.45
C LEU A 97 -4.48 -1.12 -1.34
N PHE A 98 -4.07 -0.75 -0.13
CA PHE A 98 -2.85 0.03 0.09
C PHE A 98 -1.61 -0.66 -0.51
N TRP A 99 -1.41 -1.96 -0.23
CA TRP A 99 -0.25 -2.69 -0.73
C TRP A 99 -0.30 -2.94 -2.24
N ILE A 100 -1.49 -3.18 -2.81
CA ILE A 100 -1.67 -3.30 -4.26
C ILE A 100 -1.35 -1.98 -4.96
N ASP A 101 -1.83 -0.87 -4.42
CA ASP A 101 -1.55 0.47 -4.95
C ASP A 101 -0.06 0.81 -4.85
N ALA A 102 0.62 0.43 -3.75
CA ALA A 102 2.06 0.63 -3.58
C ALA A 102 2.91 -0.15 -4.59
N ILE A 103 2.58 -1.42 -4.83
CA ILE A 103 3.28 -2.23 -5.83
C ILE A 103 3.03 -1.67 -7.23
N SER A 104 1.79 -1.26 -7.53
CA SER A 104 1.43 -0.66 -8.81
C SER A 104 2.14 0.67 -9.06
N ALA A 105 2.23 1.51 -8.04
CA ALA A 105 2.97 2.78 -8.06
C ALA A 105 4.47 2.55 -8.35
N MET A 106 5.10 1.59 -7.66
CA MET A 106 6.50 1.25 -7.89
C MET A 106 6.77 0.75 -9.31
N LEU A 107 5.88 -0.08 -9.85
CA LEU A 107 5.98 -0.55 -11.24
C LEU A 107 5.89 0.61 -12.23
N LYS A 108 4.96 1.55 -12.01
CA LYS A 108 4.78 2.74 -12.86
C LYS A 108 6.01 3.65 -12.82
N ARG A 109 6.58 3.89 -11.63
CA ARG A 109 7.84 4.64 -11.47
C ARG A 109 8.98 3.99 -12.24
N ASN A 110 9.17 2.67 -12.08
CA ASN A 110 10.24 1.95 -12.77
C ASN A 110 10.08 2.00 -14.29
N PHE A 111 8.85 1.91 -14.79
CA PHE A 111 8.58 2.04 -16.22
C PHE A 111 8.98 3.42 -16.75
N GLN A 112 8.62 4.50 -16.04
CA GLN A 112 9.01 5.86 -16.42
C GLN A 112 10.53 6.06 -16.44
N ILE A 113 11.25 5.52 -15.45
CA ILE A 113 12.72 5.61 -15.39
C ILE A 113 13.36 4.91 -16.61
N VAL A 114 12.86 3.74 -16.99
CA VAL A 114 13.36 3.01 -18.16
C VAL A 114 13.09 3.78 -19.45
N GLU A 115 11.90 4.38 -19.59
CA GLU A 115 11.55 5.16 -20.77
C GLU A 115 12.37 6.45 -20.91
N LEU A 116 12.64 7.13 -19.80
CA LEU A 116 13.54 8.30 -19.77
C LEU A 116 14.96 7.91 -20.20
N GLY A 117 15.51 6.82 -19.65
CA GLY A 117 16.84 6.34 -20.04
C GLY A 117 16.93 5.95 -21.52
N GLY A 118 15.84 5.48 -22.13
CA GLY A 118 15.78 5.22 -23.58
C GLY A 118 15.86 6.50 -24.41
N LYS A 119 15.18 7.57 -23.98
CA LYS A 119 15.21 8.89 -24.66
C LYS A 119 16.59 9.55 -24.59
N ASP A 120 17.30 9.39 -23.48
CA ASP A 120 18.64 9.98 -23.31
C ASP A 120 19.68 9.34 -24.25
N ILE A 121 19.56 8.04 -24.51
CA ILE A 121 20.44 7.29 -25.43
C ILE A 121 20.18 7.73 -26.88
N ASP A 122 18.92 7.88 -27.27
CA ASP A 122 18.52 8.33 -28.61
C ASP A 122 19.06 9.73 -28.92
N LYS A 123 18.90 10.66 -27.97
CA LYS A 123 19.41 12.03 -28.07
C LYS A 123 20.93 12.09 -28.18
N SER A 124 21.64 11.20 -27.47
CA SER A 124 23.10 11.09 -27.58
C SER A 124 23.53 10.59 -28.97
N ASN A 125 22.77 9.68 -29.58
CA ASN A 125 23.06 9.18 -30.93
C ASN A 125 22.83 10.25 -32.01
N GLU A 126 21.78 11.07 -31.89
CA GLU A 126 21.55 12.18 -32.83
C GLU A 126 22.70 13.20 -32.84
N VAL A 127 23.26 13.52 -31.66
CA VAL A 127 24.39 14.46 -31.54
C VAL A 127 25.67 13.91 -32.18
N ILE A 128 25.93 12.60 -32.06
CA ILE A 128 27.12 11.97 -32.66
C ILE A 128 27.04 11.94 -34.18
N VAL A 129 25.84 11.75 -34.75
CA VAL A 129 25.64 11.69 -36.21
C VAL A 129 25.75 13.07 -36.88
N GLN A 130 25.67 14.16 -36.11
CA GLN A 130 25.79 15.54 -36.60
C GLN A 130 27.23 16.10 -36.58
N ILE A 131 28.23 15.32 -36.17
CA ILE A 131 29.66 15.66 -36.16
C ILE A 131 30.37 14.87 -37.27
#